data_AF-A0A5Q4BR96-F1
#
_entry.id   AF-A0A5Q4BR96-F1
#
_cell.length_a   1.000
_cell.length_b   1.000
_cell.length_c   1.000
_cell.angle_alpha   90.00
_cell.angle_beta   90.00
_cell.angle_gamma   90.00
#
_symmetry.space_group_name_H-M   'P 1'
#
loop_
_entity.id
_entity.type
_entity.pdbx_description
1 polymer ?
#
loop_
_entity_poly.entity_id
_entity_poly.type
_entity_poly.pdbx_seq_one_letter_code
_entity_poly.pdbx_strand_id
1 'polypeptide(L)'
;MRFSLIAVLTLAAATRDVLASHCQIAEIASDCCWGGNNGKDACLDQRSRANVCRSGGMADNFCRNVYRPGPDGKKIAISETCKADCCSTITGEGMGCPK
;
A
#
# COMPACT_ATOMS: atom_id res chain seq x y z
N MET A 1 -8.06 53.26 -3.54
CA MET A 1 -8.51 52.15 -2.68
C MET A 1 -7.76 50.90 -3.13
N ARG A 2 -6.85 50.37 -2.31
CA ARG A 2 -6.10 49.14 -2.64
C ARG A 2 -6.85 47.97 -2.00
N PHE A 3 -7.48 47.14 -2.82
CA PHE A 3 -8.16 45.93 -2.38
C PHE A 3 -7.14 44.80 -2.30
N SER A 4 -6.78 44.40 -1.08
CA SER A 4 -5.95 43.22 -0.84
C SER A 4 -6.74 41.95 -1.18
N LEU A 5 -6.26 41.19 -2.16
CA LEU A 5 -6.78 39.87 -2.49
C LEU A 5 -6.22 38.86 -1.48
N ILE A 6 -7.05 38.39 -0.56
CA ILE A 6 -6.73 37.28 0.34
C ILE A 6 -6.96 35.99 -0.47
N ALA A 7 -5.88 35.33 -0.89
CA ALA A 7 -5.95 34.00 -1.47
C ALA A 7 -6.22 32.99 -0.36
N VAL A 8 -7.43 32.44 -0.32
CA VAL A 8 -7.81 31.34 0.58
C VAL A 8 -7.31 30.04 -0.05
N LEU A 9 -6.19 29.52 0.46
CA LEU A 9 -5.70 28.18 0.15
C LEU A 9 -6.59 27.15 0.84
N THR A 10 -7.47 26.50 0.08
CA THR A 10 -8.23 25.34 0.53
C THR A 10 -7.30 24.14 0.64
N LEU A 11 -7.00 23.70 1.86
CA LEU A 11 -6.34 22.42 2.12
C LEU A 11 -7.32 21.30 1.76
N ALA A 12 -7.12 20.67 0.59
CA ALA A 12 -7.80 19.43 0.26
C ALA A 12 -7.27 18.33 1.18
N ALA A 13 -8.06 17.95 2.19
CA ALA A 13 -7.76 16.77 2.98
C ALA A 13 -7.86 15.55 2.07
N ALA A 14 -6.71 14.99 1.69
CA ALA A 14 -6.63 13.75 0.94
C ALA A 14 -7.27 12.63 1.78
N THR A 15 -8.45 12.17 1.37
CA THR A 15 -9.09 11.00 1.94
C THR A 15 -8.18 9.80 1.68
N ARG A 16 -7.69 9.19 2.76
CA ARG A 16 -6.83 8.00 2.71
C ARG A 16 -7.67 6.80 2.27
N ASP A 17 -7.78 6.58 0.97
CA ASP A 17 -8.21 5.27 0.46
C ASP A 17 -7.03 4.29 0.52
N VAL A 18 -6.46 4.08 1.72
CA VAL A 18 -5.68 2.87 1.97
C VAL A 18 -6.73 1.80 2.23
N LEU A 19 -7.10 1.07 1.18
CA LEU A 19 -7.80 -0.21 1.35
C LEU A 19 -6.98 -1.00 2.37
N ALA A 20 -7.59 -1.33 3.51
CA ALA A 20 -6.91 -1.90 4.67
C ALA A 20 -6.06 -3.09 4.25
N SER A 21 -4.75 -2.86 4.13
CA SER A 21 -3.79 -3.84 3.64
C SER A 21 -2.92 -4.28 4.80
N HIS A 22 -2.78 -5.58 5.00
CA HIS A 22 -1.84 -6.10 5.97
C HIS A 22 -1.00 -7.21 5.38
N CYS A 23 0.23 -7.32 5.86
CA CYS A 23 1.04 -8.52 5.66
C CYS A 23 1.34 -9.15 7.03
N GLN A 24 1.42 -10.48 7.04
CA GLN A 24 1.62 -11.25 8.26
C GLN A 24 2.52 -12.45 8.00
N ILE A 25 3.68 -12.52 8.63
CA ILE A 25 4.47 -13.76 8.72
C ILE A 25 4.32 -14.33 10.13
N ALA A 26 4.91 -13.67 11.13
CA ALA A 26 4.65 -13.97 12.54
C ALA A 26 3.86 -12.83 13.20
N GLU A 27 4.26 -11.59 12.95
CA GLU A 27 3.52 -10.39 13.36
C GLU A 27 2.64 -9.84 12.23
N ILE A 28 1.54 -9.18 12.59
CA ILE A 28 0.65 -8.49 11.66
C ILE A 28 1.09 -7.03 11.53
N ALA A 29 1.40 -6.59 10.32
CA ALA A 29 1.64 -5.18 10.01
C ALA A 29 0.48 -4.62 9.16
N SER A 30 -0.19 -3.56 9.65
CA SER A 30 -1.38 -2.94 9.02
C SER A 30 -1.06 -1.89 7.94
N ASP A 31 0.22 -1.57 7.75
CA ASP A 31 0.74 -0.61 6.78
C ASP A 31 1.60 -1.32 5.73
N CYS A 32 1.29 -2.59 5.47
CA CYS A 32 2.05 -3.47 4.60
C CYS A 32 1.17 -4.20 3.59
N CYS A 33 1.72 -4.48 2.42
CA CYS A 33 1.14 -5.37 1.42
C CYS A 33 2.18 -6.38 0.91
N TRP A 34 1.71 -7.51 0.41
CA TRP A 34 2.54 -8.51 -0.26
C TRP A 34 2.90 -8.05 -1.67
N GLY A 35 4.21 -8.07 -1.94
CA GLY A 35 4.88 -7.38 -3.03
C GLY A 35 4.25 -7.37 -4.42
N GLY A 36 4.47 -6.25 -5.12
CA GLY A 36 4.46 -6.14 -6.59
C GLY A 36 3.34 -6.84 -7.38
N ASN A 37 3.70 -7.28 -8.59
CA ASN A 37 2.90 -8.19 -9.43
C ASN A 37 2.92 -9.64 -8.90
N ASN A 38 3.90 -9.95 -8.04
CA ASN A 38 4.15 -11.28 -7.50
C ASN A 38 3.31 -11.58 -6.26
N GLY A 39 2.37 -10.72 -5.84
CA GLY A 39 1.78 -10.72 -4.49
C GLY A 39 1.41 -12.08 -3.88
N LYS A 40 0.82 -12.98 -4.68
CA LYS A 40 0.54 -14.35 -4.23
C LYS A 40 1.82 -15.16 -3.96
N ASP A 41 2.77 -15.11 -4.87
CA ASP A 41 4.05 -15.81 -4.77
C ASP A 41 4.89 -15.25 -3.62
N ALA A 42 4.95 -13.93 -3.47
CA ALA A 42 5.58 -13.28 -2.32
C ALA A 42 4.99 -13.75 -0.97
N CYS A 43 3.67 -13.82 -0.86
CA CYS A 43 3.01 -14.40 0.32
C CYS A 43 3.40 -15.88 0.51
N LEU A 44 3.39 -16.68 -0.55
CA LEU A 44 3.73 -18.10 -0.48
C LEU A 44 5.18 -18.34 -0.06
N ASP A 45 6.12 -17.57 -0.58
CA ASP A 45 7.54 -17.72 -0.28
C ASP A 45 7.84 -17.31 1.16
N GLN A 46 7.24 -16.20 1.62
CA GLN A 46 7.43 -15.70 2.98
C GLN A 46 6.67 -16.50 4.04
N ARG A 47 5.52 -17.12 3.70
CA ARG A 47 4.69 -17.89 4.64
C ARG A 47 4.78 -19.40 4.46
N SER A 48 5.89 -19.92 3.95
CA SER A 48 6.11 -21.38 3.80
C SER A 48 4.94 -22.09 3.08
N ARG A 49 4.44 -21.46 2.01
CA ARG A 49 3.35 -21.93 1.14
C ARG A 49 1.98 -22.06 1.81
N ALA A 50 1.75 -21.32 2.90
CA ALA A 50 0.49 -21.32 3.64
C ALA A 50 -0.75 -21.12 2.73
N ASN A 51 -1.81 -21.89 3.02
CA ASN A 51 -3.04 -21.88 2.22
C ASN A 51 -3.79 -20.55 2.25
N VAL A 52 -3.59 -19.75 3.30
CA VAL A 52 -4.18 -18.42 3.43
C VAL A 52 -3.80 -17.50 2.26
N CYS A 53 -2.60 -17.68 1.68
CA CYS A 53 -2.12 -16.96 0.50
C CYS A 53 -2.91 -17.25 -0.78
N ARG A 54 -3.70 -18.34 -0.80
CA ARG A 54 -4.54 -18.75 -1.93
C ARG A 54 -6.01 -18.35 -1.73
N SER A 55 -6.38 -17.79 -0.57
CA SER A 55 -7.74 -17.39 -0.29
C SER A 55 -8.11 -16.13 -1.08
N GLY A 56 -9.38 -16.03 -1.50
CA GLY A 56 -9.87 -14.85 -2.24
C GLY A 56 -9.67 -13.54 -1.46
N GLY A 57 -9.89 -13.56 -0.15
CA GLY A 57 -9.70 -12.38 0.72
C GLY A 57 -8.25 -11.95 0.90
N MET A 58 -7.26 -12.76 0.50
CA MET A 58 -5.86 -12.34 0.52
C MET A 58 -5.52 -11.39 -0.65
N ALA A 59 -6.31 -11.41 -1.73
CA ALA A 59 -6.02 -10.61 -2.91
C ALA A 59 -5.97 -9.11 -2.62
N ASP A 60 -6.76 -8.62 -1.65
CA ASP A 60 -6.80 -7.21 -1.25
C ASP A 60 -5.51 -6.76 -0.56
N ASN A 61 -4.70 -7.70 -0.06
CA ASN A 61 -3.41 -7.44 0.57
C ASN A 61 -2.23 -7.49 -0.42
N PHE A 62 -2.48 -7.73 -1.71
CA PHE A 62 -1.42 -7.72 -2.73
C PHE A 62 -1.17 -6.30 -3.22
N CYS A 63 0.08 -5.87 -3.29
CA CYS A 63 0.46 -4.49 -3.59
C CYS A 63 0.00 -3.98 -4.97
N ARG A 64 -0.39 -4.88 -5.90
CA ARG A 64 -1.05 -4.50 -7.16
C ARG A 64 -2.50 -4.00 -6.98
N ASN A 65 -3.13 -4.36 -5.86
CA ASN A 65 -4.50 -3.98 -5.49
C ASN A 65 -4.53 -2.92 -4.39
N VAL A 66 -3.37 -2.53 -3.86
CA VAL A 66 -3.23 -1.49 -2.83
C VAL A 66 -2.67 -0.22 -3.46
N TYR A 67 -3.24 0.92 -3.10
CA TYR A 67 -2.93 2.21 -3.69
C TYR A 67 -2.54 3.23 -2.63
N ARG A 68 -1.66 4.16 -3.01
CA ARG A 68 -1.33 5.35 -2.22
C ARG A 68 -1.63 6.64 -2.99
N PRO A 69 -1.82 7.77 -2.29
CA PRO A 69 -1.89 9.08 -2.93
C PRO A 69 -0.57 9.43 -3.63
N GLY A 70 -0.67 9.90 -4.88
CA GLY A 70 0.43 10.45 -5.66
C GLY A 70 0.45 11.99 -5.68
N PRO A 71 1.44 12.60 -6.35
CA PRO A 71 1.68 14.05 -6.35
C PRO A 71 0.48 14.90 -6.78
N ASP A 72 -0.35 14.39 -7.69
CA ASP A 72 -1.50 15.11 -8.26
C ASP A 72 -2.84 14.55 -7.79
N GLY A 73 -2.88 13.89 -6.62
CA GLY A 73 -4.08 13.18 -6.13
C GLY A 73 -4.43 11.91 -6.90
N LYS A 74 -3.60 11.52 -7.89
CA LYS A 74 -3.71 10.23 -8.58
C LYS A 74 -3.43 9.08 -7.60
N LYS A 75 -4.16 7.99 -7.72
CA LYS A 75 -3.86 6.75 -7.01
C LYS A 75 -2.72 6.02 -7.73
N ILE A 76 -1.65 5.71 -7.01
CA ILE A 76 -0.50 4.95 -7.52
C ILE A 76 -0.55 3.58 -6.86
N ALA A 77 -0.55 2.50 -7.63
CA ALA A 77 -0.50 1.16 -7.04
C ALA A 77 0.86 0.97 -6.36
N ILE A 78 0.90 0.38 -5.17
CA ILE A 78 2.17 0.16 -4.44
C ILE A 78 3.13 -0.71 -5.28
N SER A 79 2.58 -1.63 -6.08
CA SER A 79 3.36 -2.46 -7.02
C SER A 79 4.13 -1.68 -8.09
N GLU A 80 3.78 -0.43 -8.37
CA GLU A 80 4.50 0.40 -9.34
C GLU A 80 5.87 0.81 -8.79
N THR A 81 5.96 1.10 -7.49
CA THR A 81 7.16 1.63 -6.85
C THR A 81 7.91 0.61 -5.98
N CYS A 82 7.26 -0.49 -5.59
CA CYS A 82 7.88 -1.54 -4.79
C CYS A 82 7.90 -2.89 -5.51
N LYS A 83 9.09 -3.53 -5.52
CA LYS A 83 9.32 -4.88 -6.09
C LYS A 83 9.77 -5.92 -5.04
N ALA A 84 9.85 -5.54 -3.77
CA ALA A 84 10.19 -6.44 -2.67
C ALA A 84 8.99 -7.32 -2.28
N ASP A 85 9.22 -8.39 -1.52
CA ASP A 85 8.15 -9.31 -1.06
C ASP A 85 7.18 -8.66 -0.08
N CYS A 86 7.63 -7.67 0.70
CA CYS A 86 6.81 -6.85 1.57
C CYS A 86 7.08 -5.38 1.28
N CYS A 87 6.01 -4.60 1.19
CA CYS A 87 6.09 -3.18 0.85
C CYS A 87 5.29 -2.36 1.84
N SER A 88 5.83 -1.20 2.21
CA SER A 88 5.08 -0.22 3.01
C SER A 88 4.03 0.44 2.14
N THR A 89 2.81 0.52 2.63
CA THR A 89 1.70 1.19 1.94
C THR A 89 1.68 2.69 2.20
N ILE A 90 2.51 3.16 3.13
CA ILE A 90 2.74 4.58 3.41
C ILE A 90 3.75 5.15 2.42
N THR A 91 4.95 4.56 2.33
CA THR A 91 6.03 5.09 1.48
C THR A 91 6.01 4.53 0.06
N GLY A 92 5.38 3.37 -0.15
CA GLY A 92 5.42 2.66 -1.42
C GLY A 92 6.79 2.01 -1.71
N GLU A 93 7.63 1.85 -0.69
CA GLU A 93 8.97 1.27 -0.79
C GLU A 93 9.01 -0.14 -0.20
N GLY A 94 10.06 -0.89 -0.56
CA GLY A 94 10.32 -2.20 0.02
C GLY A 94 10.68 -2.09 1.50
N MET A 95 10.16 -3.03 2.29
CA MET A 95 10.46 -3.13 3.71
C MET A 95 10.81 -4.58 4.09
N GLY A 96 11.43 -4.76 5.25
CA GLY A 96 11.54 -6.09 5.83
C GLY A 96 10.15 -6.64 6.14
N CYS A 97 9.90 -7.90 5.78
CA CYS A 97 8.64 -8.52 6.14
C CYS A 97 8.52 -8.69 7.67
N PRO A 98 7.32 -8.48 8.26
CA PRO A 98 7.11 -8.55 9.70
C PRO A 98 7.26 -9.99 10.19
N LYS A 99 8.40 -10.27 10.84
CA LYS A 99 8.79 -11.59 11.35
C LYS A 99 8.40 -11.82 12.78
#